data_AF-A0A957DPW6-F1
#
_entry.id   AF-A0A957DPW6-F1
#
_cell.length_a   1.000
_cell.length_b   1.000
_cell.length_c   1.000
_cell.angle_alpha   90.00
_cell.angle_beta   90.00
_cell.angle_gamma   90.00
#
_symmetry.space_group_name_H-M   'P 1'
#
loop_
_entity.id
_entity.type
_entity.pdbx_description
1 polymer ?
#
loop_
_entity_poly.entity_id
_entity_poly.type
_entity_poly.pdbx_seq_one_letter_code
_entity_poly.pdbx_strand_id
1 'polypeptide(L)'
;MAAVMRGLEAEAYDRQYNDKELVKRILSYFRPHRRKVIIVTICVFLMALAGAALPLIVSNSVGVMADGGDDRLIPLLIGVVFFTGVGNWVLNWIRRQLTTEVIADV
;
A
#
# COMPACT_ATOMS: atom_id res chain seq x y z
N MET A 1 31.89 -3.46 -23.44
CA MET A 1 31.21 -3.19 -22.14
C MET A 1 32.10 -2.51 -21.09
N ALA A 2 33.45 -2.63 -21.13
CA ALA A 2 34.33 -2.02 -20.12
C ALA A 2 34.41 -0.47 -20.11
N ALA A 3 34.00 0.22 -21.19
CA ALA A 3 34.08 1.68 -21.25
C ALA A 3 33.04 2.39 -20.37
N VAL A 4 31.90 1.75 -20.07
CA VAL A 4 30.79 2.35 -19.31
C VAL A 4 31.08 2.34 -17.79
N MET A 5 31.86 1.37 -17.29
CA MET A 5 32.14 1.19 -15.87
C MET A 5 33.41 1.91 -15.37
N ARG A 6 34.18 2.52 -16.28
CA ARG A 6 35.54 3.07 -16.04
C ARG A 6 35.64 4.27 -15.07
N GLY A 7 34.55 4.63 -14.38
CA GLY A 7 34.51 5.69 -13.37
C GLY A 7 33.61 5.36 -12.17
N LEU A 8 33.23 4.08 -12.01
CA LEU A 8 32.46 3.56 -10.88
C LEU A 8 33.30 2.63 -9.97
N GLU A 9 34.59 2.51 -10.26
CA GLU A 9 35.55 1.83 -9.39
C GLU A 9 35.71 2.64 -8.11
N ALA A 10 35.83 1.97 -6.96
CA ALA A 10 35.97 2.65 -5.68
C ALA A 10 37.26 3.49 -5.66
N GLU A 11 37.12 4.80 -5.50
CA GLU A 11 38.26 5.71 -5.46
C GLU A 11 38.87 5.75 -4.06
N ALA A 12 40.16 6.09 -3.94
CA ALA A 12 40.84 6.16 -2.63
C ALA A 12 40.23 7.21 -1.68
N TYR A 13 39.39 8.11 -2.21
CA TYR A 13 38.64 9.11 -1.46
C TYR A 13 37.21 8.69 -1.08
N ASP A 14 36.75 7.51 -1.51
CA ASP A 14 35.41 7.04 -1.17
C ASP A 14 35.29 6.76 0.33
N ARG A 15 34.30 7.42 0.94
CA ARG A 15 34.01 7.23 2.36
C ARG A 15 33.27 5.91 2.56
N GLN A 16 33.85 5.01 3.34
CA GLN A 16 33.18 3.82 3.81
C GLN A 16 32.29 4.17 5.01
N TYR A 17 30.99 3.99 4.86
CA TYR A 17 30.02 4.11 5.95
C TYR A 17 29.53 2.73 6.34
N ASN A 18 29.20 2.56 7.61
CA ASN A 18 28.50 1.37 8.07
C ASN A 18 27.05 1.42 7.56
N ASP A 19 26.51 0.28 7.12
CA ASP A 19 25.11 0.15 6.67
C ASP A 19 24.10 0.75 7.66
N LYS A 20 24.36 0.60 8.97
CA LYS A 20 23.50 1.21 10.01
C LYS A 20 23.46 2.73 9.94
N GLU A 21 24.59 3.35 9.65
CA GLU A 21 24.71 4.81 9.51
C GLU A 21 24.01 5.29 8.24
N LEU A 22 24.23 4.59 7.12
CA LEU A 22 23.55 4.84 5.85
C LEU A 22 22.03 4.76 6.00
N VAL A 23 21.50 3.69 6.58
CA VAL A 23 20.06 3.51 6.80
C VAL A 23 19.49 4.60 7.70
N LYS A 24 20.18 4.96 8.79
CA LYS A 24 19.74 6.06 9.67
C LYS A 24 19.68 7.39 8.92
N ARG A 25 20.63 7.63 8.02
CA ARG A 25 20.68 8.85 7.21
C ARG A 25 19.55 8.88 6.18
N ILE A 26 19.31 7.77 5.48
CA ILE A 26 18.17 7.60 4.57
C ILE A 26 16.85 7.88 5.30
N LEU A 27 16.63 7.24 6.46
CA LEU A 27 15.43 7.44 7.27
C LEU A 27 15.24 8.88 7.75
N SER A 28 16.32 9.65 7.89
CA SER A 28 16.24 11.07 8.28
C SER A 28 15.65 11.95 7.18
N TYR A 29 15.87 11.62 5.90
CA TYR A 29 15.26 12.33 4.77
C TYR A 29 13.75 12.15 4.69
N PHE A 30 13.24 10.99 5.12
CA PHE A 30 11.79 10.72 5.19
C PHE A 30 11.11 11.32 6.44
N ARG A 31 11.87 11.91 7.37
CA ARG A 31 11.34 12.48 8.62
C ARG A 31 10.31 13.60 8.44
N PRO A 32 10.45 14.54 7.48
CA PRO A 32 9.44 15.56 7.22
C PRO A 32 8.13 14.98 6.68
N HIS A 33 8.19 13.86 5.94
CA HIS A 33 7.06 13.23 5.25
C HIS A 33 6.33 12.16 6.07
N ARG A 34 6.65 12.00 7.36
CA ARG A 34 6.09 10.94 8.22
C ARG A 34 4.55 10.91 8.22
N ARG A 35 3.88 12.06 8.16
CA ARG A 35 2.41 12.12 8.07
C ARG A 35 1.89 11.45 6.80
N LYS A 36 2.50 11.73 5.64
CA LYS A 36 2.13 11.13 4.35
C LYS A 36 2.35 9.61 4.38
N VAL A 37 3.48 9.16 4.93
CA VAL A 37 3.81 7.73 5.09
C VAL A 37 2.79 7.01 6.00
N ILE A 38 2.38 7.64 7.10
CA ILE A 38 1.35 7.07 8.00
C ILE A 38 0.01 6.94 7.26
N ILE A 39 -0.41 7.96 6.51
CA ILE A 39 -1.66 7.91 5.73
C ILE A 39 -1.61 6.78 4.69
N VAL A 40 -0.51 6.69 3.94
CA VAL A 40 -0.27 5.60 2.98
C VAL A 40 -0.38 4.23 3.66
N THR A 41 0.23 4.08 4.84
CA THR A 41 0.19 2.83 5.62
C THR A 41 -1.25 2.48 6.04
N ILE A 42 -2.01 3.45 6.54
CA ILE A 42 -3.41 3.25 6.92
C ILE A 42 -4.26 2.88 5.69
N CYS A 43 -4.07 3.55 4.56
CA CYS A 43 -4.77 3.21 3.32
C CYS A 43 -4.49 1.77 2.91
N VAL A 44 -3.22 1.34 2.89
CA VAL A 44 -2.84 -0.04 2.54
C VAL A 44 -3.46 -1.04 3.52
N PHE A 45 -3.43 -0.74 4.82
CA PHE A 45 -4.02 -1.60 5.84
C PHE A 45 -5.53 -1.77 5.64
N LEU A 46 -6.27 -0.69 5.41
CA LEU A 46 -7.71 -0.74 5.14
C LEU A 46 -8.03 -1.50 3.85
N MET A 47 -7.22 -1.32 2.80
CA MET A 47 -7.39 -2.07 1.56
C MET A 47 -7.17 -3.57 1.75
N ALA A 48 -6.14 -3.95 2.52
CA ALA A 48 -5.87 -5.35 2.84
C ALA A 48 -7.01 -5.96 3.68
N LEU A 49 -7.50 -5.23 4.67
CA LEU A 49 -8.63 -5.64 5.50
C LEU A 49 -9.90 -5.85 4.65
N ALA A 50 -10.21 -4.90 3.77
CA ALA A 50 -11.33 -5.00 2.83
C ALA A 50 -11.18 -6.20 1.89
N GLY A 51 -9.97 -6.44 1.36
CA GLY A 51 -9.67 -7.57 0.50
C GLY A 51 -9.80 -8.93 1.20
N ALA A 52 -9.50 -9.00 2.50
CA ALA A 52 -9.68 -10.21 3.30
C ALA A 52 -11.13 -10.42 3.77
N ALA A 53 -11.86 -9.33 4.05
CA ALA A 53 -13.24 -9.39 4.53
C ALA A 53 -14.23 -9.80 3.42
N LEU A 54 -14.02 -9.37 2.18
CA LEU A 54 -14.93 -9.64 1.06
C LEU A 54 -15.19 -11.15 0.83
N PRO A 55 -14.18 -12.02 0.69
CA PRO A 55 -14.40 -13.46 0.51
C PRO A 55 -15.15 -14.11 1.68
N LEU A 56 -14.86 -13.68 2.91
CA LEU A 56 -15.52 -14.19 4.11
C LEU A 56 -17.01 -13.82 4.13
N ILE A 57 -17.34 -12.57 3.81
CA ILE A 57 -18.73 -12.10 3.74
C ILE A 57 -19.48 -12.88 2.65
N VAL A 58 -18.92 -12.99 1.45
CA VAL A 58 -19.55 -13.68 0.33
C VAL A 58 -19.78 -15.16 0.66
N SER A 59 -18.78 -15.86 1.21
CA SER A 59 -18.91 -17.27 1.60
C SER A 59 -20.04 -17.49 2.61
N ASN A 60 -20.11 -16.66 3.64
CA ASN A 60 -21.14 -16.78 4.67
C ASN A 60 -22.54 -16.52 4.11
N SER A 61 -22.68 -15.52 3.23
CA SER A 61 -23.99 -15.18 2.68
C SER A 61 -24.51 -16.21 1.68
N VAL A 62 -23.62 -16.85 0.90
CA VAL A 62 -24.01 -17.99 0.04
C VAL A 62 -24.54 -19.15 0.88
N GLY A 63 -23.91 -19.45 2.02
CA GLY A 63 -24.39 -20.47 2.96
C GLY A 63 -25.81 -20.18 3.46
N VAL A 64 -26.07 -18.94 3.91
CA VAL A 64 -27.41 -18.54 4.39
C VAL A 64 -28.48 -18.62 3.29
N MET A 65 -28.13 -18.30 2.04
CA MET A 65 -29.05 -18.41 0.91
C MET A 65 -29.37 -19.88 0.56
N ALA A 66 -28.39 -20.79 0.69
CA ALA A 66 -28.57 -22.21 0.41
C ALA A 66 -29.56 -22.89 1.38
N ASP A 67 -29.65 -22.42 2.62
CA ASP A 67 -30.56 -22.96 3.65
C ASP A 67 -31.99 -22.38 3.58
N GLY A 68 -32.36 -21.74 2.48
CA GLY A 68 -33.69 -21.12 2.29
C GLY A 68 -33.78 -19.69 2.86
N GLY A 69 -32.66 -18.97 2.87
CA GLY A 69 -32.57 -17.60 3.37
C GLY A 69 -33.32 -16.54 2.56
N ASP A 70 -33.39 -15.33 3.13
CA ASP A 70 -34.15 -14.18 2.62
C ASP A 70 -33.51 -13.54 1.37
N ASP A 71 -34.29 -13.33 0.31
CA ASP A 71 -33.88 -12.66 -0.94
C ASP A 71 -33.35 -11.23 -0.71
N ARG A 72 -33.69 -10.61 0.42
CA ARG A 72 -33.18 -9.28 0.82
C ARG A 72 -31.67 -9.24 1.03
N LEU A 73 -31.01 -10.39 1.21
CA LEU A 73 -29.56 -10.47 1.37
C LEU A 73 -28.82 -10.15 0.06
N ILE A 74 -29.44 -10.41 -1.10
CA ILE A 74 -28.83 -10.17 -2.42
C ILE A 74 -28.53 -8.67 -2.65
N PRO A 75 -29.50 -7.74 -2.56
CA PRO A 75 -29.22 -6.32 -2.78
C PRO A 75 -28.27 -5.74 -1.72
N LEU A 76 -28.29 -6.27 -0.49
CA LEU A 76 -27.37 -5.86 0.57
C LEU A 76 -25.93 -6.23 0.23
N LEU A 77 -25.69 -7.47 -0.24
CA LEU A 77 -24.38 -7.92 -0.71
C LEU A 77 -23.87 -7.07 -1.87
N ILE A 78 -24.72 -6.80 -2.85
CA ILE A 78 -24.37 -5.94 -3.99
C ILE A 78 -23.91 -4.57 -3.48
N GLY A 79 -24.66 -3.97 -2.54
CA GLY A 79 -24.29 -2.71 -1.90
C GLY A 79 -22.93 -2.79 -1.20
N VAL A 80 -22.71 -3.79 -0.35
CA VAL A 80 -21.45 -3.99 0.39
C VAL A 80 -20.26 -4.14 -0.56
N VAL A 81 -20.38 -5.00 -1.58
CA VAL A 81 -19.32 -5.23 -2.56
C VAL A 81 -19.04 -3.95 -3.34
N PHE A 82 -20.09 -3.24 -3.77
CA PHE A 82 -19.96 -1.97 -4.50
C PHE A 82 -19.23 -0.90 -3.66
N PHE A 83 -19.69 -0.63 -2.44
CA PHE A 83 -19.07 0.37 -1.57
C PHE A 83 -17.64 -0.02 -1.18
N THR A 84 -17.37 -1.30 -0.97
CA THR A 84 -16.02 -1.78 -0.70
C THR A 84 -15.10 -1.58 -1.91
N GLY A 85 -15.60 -1.85 -3.12
CA GLY A 85 -14.88 -1.60 -4.37
C GLY A 85 -14.56 -0.12 -4.59
N VAL A 86 -15.56 0.75 -4.43
CA VAL A 86 -15.39 2.21 -4.52
C VAL A 86 -14.42 2.71 -3.45
N GLY A 87 -14.56 2.25 -2.21
CA GLY A 87 -13.66 2.58 -1.11
C GLY A 87 -12.22 2.17 -1.40
N ASN A 88 -12.00 0.94 -1.88
CA ASN A 88 -10.68 0.47 -2.29
C ASN A 88 -10.07 1.33 -3.41
N TRP A 89 -10.88 1.72 -4.39
CA TRP A 89 -10.43 2.60 -5.46
C TRP A 89 -9.98 3.97 -4.92
N VAL A 90 -10.78 4.60 -4.04
CA VAL A 90 -10.43 5.88 -3.41
C VAL A 90 -9.16 5.76 -2.57
N LEU A 91 -9.07 4.73 -1.72
CA LEU A 91 -7.88 4.48 -0.89
C LEU A 91 -6.63 4.28 -1.74
N ASN A 92 -6.73 3.54 -2.84
CA ASN A 92 -5.62 3.34 -3.76
C ASN A 92 -5.22 4.63 -4.47
N TRP A 93 -6.18 5.46 -4.85
CA TRP A 93 -5.91 6.76 -5.47
C TRP A 93 -5.15 7.70 -4.52
N ILE A 94 -5.60 7.81 -3.27
CA ILE A 94 -4.92 8.59 -2.21
C ILE A 94 -3.50 8.06 -1.99
N ARG A 95 -3.37 6.73 -1.82
CA ARG A 95 -2.08 6.07 -1.64
C ARG A 95 -1.12 6.41 -2.78
N ARG A 96 -1.60 6.35 -4.03
CA ARG A 96 -0.77 6.60 -5.23
C ARG A 96 -0.35 8.05 -5.35
N GLN A 97 -1.24 9.01 -5.10
CA GLN A 97 -0.91 10.44 -5.07
C GLN A 97 0.19 10.75 -4.05
N LEU A 98 0.00 10.33 -2.80
CA LEU A 98 0.95 10.58 -1.71
C LEU A 98 2.31 9.92 -1.95
N THR A 99 2.32 8.72 -2.55
CA THR A 99 3.58 8.03 -2.85
C THR A 99 4.38 8.79 -3.89
N THR A 100 3.74 9.29 -4.96
CA THR A 100 4.42 10.10 -5.99
C THR A 100 4.98 11.39 -5.39
N GLU A 101 4.22 12.06 -4.52
CA GLU A 101 4.65 13.31 -3.89
C GLU A 101 5.85 13.10 -2.95
N VAL A 102 5.88 11.98 -2.20
CA VAL A 102 7.02 11.66 -1.32
C VAL A 102 8.25 11.28 -2.13
N ILE A 103 8.10 10.55 -3.23
CA ILE A 103 9.24 10.17 -4.09
C ILE A 103 9.82 11.38 -4.84
N ALA A 104 8.98 12.33 -5.24
CA ALA A 104 9.43 13.52 -5.96
C ALA A 104 10.17 14.54 -5.08
N ASP A 105 9.96 14.49 -3.77
CA ASP A 105 10.47 15.47 -2.80
C ASP A 105 11.69 14.96 -2.00
N VAL A 106 12.08 13.70 -2.19
CA VAL A 106 13.27 13.06 -1.58
C VAL A 106 14.37 12.92 -2.62
#